data_AF-A0A9E0F9F9-F1
#
_entry.id   AF-A0A9E0F9F9-F1
#
_cell.length_a   1.000
_cell.length_b   1.000
_cell.length_c   1.000
_cell.angle_alpha   90.00
_cell.angle_beta   90.00
_cell.angle_gamma   90.00
#
_symmetry.space_group_name_H-M   'P 1'
#
loop_
_entity.id
_entity.type
_entity.pdbx_description
1 polymer ?
#
loop_
_entity_poly.entity_id
_entity_poly.type
_entity_poly.pdbx_seq_one_letter_code
_entity_poly.pdbx_strand_id
1 'polypeptide(L)'
;VNAAAVNAENKIIVASALAASSFFTVDHKSLVATPYSIAGTIWQTSDMANSNLLATGARTNGTAIDLIADQATEGKGKVSIFPNPVTNNQFAVQFNELESGQYTIQVTDVMGRNISQQIVNVGGKMQSQSIRMDPGAARGFYLVKIVDQNKKAVFSTKILVQ
;
A
#
# COMPACT_ATOMS: atom_id res chain seq x y z
N VAL A 1 -8.00 17.28 -24.46
CA VAL A 1 -6.86 16.57 -23.85
C VAL A 1 -7.37 15.19 -23.46
N ASN A 2 -6.74 14.14 -23.97
CA ASN A 2 -7.18 12.76 -23.74
C ASN A 2 -6.30 12.03 -22.72
N ALA A 3 -5.19 12.67 -22.34
CA ALA A 3 -4.17 12.13 -21.47
C ALA A 3 -3.33 13.28 -20.89
N ALA A 4 -3.03 13.21 -19.59
CA ALA A 4 -2.22 14.23 -18.91
C ALA A 4 -1.41 13.62 -17.77
N ALA A 5 -0.08 13.82 -17.79
CA ALA A 5 0.85 13.37 -16.77
C ALA A 5 1.83 14.50 -16.41
N VAL A 6 2.55 14.39 -15.29
CA VAL A 6 3.59 15.35 -14.89
C VAL A 6 4.97 14.72 -15.10
N ASN A 7 5.89 15.47 -15.71
CA ASN A 7 7.27 15.02 -15.94
C ASN A 7 8.20 15.37 -14.78
N ALA A 8 9.47 14.94 -14.85
CA ALA A 8 10.48 15.20 -13.82
C ALA A 8 10.73 16.70 -13.60
N GLU A 9 10.52 17.53 -14.62
CA GLU A 9 10.68 18.99 -14.57
C GLU A 9 9.41 19.71 -14.09
N ASN A 10 8.42 18.99 -13.55
CA ASN A 10 7.17 19.54 -13.02
C ASN A 10 6.32 20.30 -14.08
N LYS A 11 6.45 19.90 -15.34
CA LYS A 11 5.61 20.34 -16.46
C LYS A 11 4.55 19.28 -16.76
N ILE A 12 3.41 19.72 -17.26
CA ILE A 12 2.28 18.84 -17.59
C ILE A 12 2.47 18.36 -19.03
N ILE A 13 2.68 17.08 -19.24
CA ILE A 13 2.63 16.47 -20.57
C ILE A 13 1.16 16.18 -20.89
N VAL A 14 0.65 16.73 -21.99
CA VAL A 14 -0.68 16.47 -22.51
C VAL A 14 -0.60 15.78 -23.86
N ALA A 15 -1.52 14.85 -24.09
CA ALA A 15 -1.70 14.21 -25.38
C ALA A 15 -3.15 14.30 -25.86
N SER A 16 -3.31 14.26 -27.18
CA SER A 16 -4.61 14.35 -27.87
C SER A 16 -4.83 13.09 -28.69
N ALA A 17 -6.06 12.58 -28.71
CA ALA A 17 -6.44 11.45 -29.56
C ALA A 17 -6.41 11.82 -31.06
N LEU A 18 -6.54 13.11 -31.39
CA LEU A 18 -6.55 13.59 -32.77
C LEU A 18 -5.16 13.95 -33.29
N ALA A 19 -4.23 14.28 -32.39
CA ALA A 19 -2.84 14.61 -32.72
C ALA A 19 -1.92 13.47 -32.27
N ALA A 20 -1.97 12.34 -32.98
CA ALA A 20 -1.23 11.13 -32.66
C ALA A 20 0.29 11.24 -32.87
N SER A 21 0.75 12.32 -33.49
CA SER A 21 2.15 12.52 -33.89
C SER A 21 3.01 13.24 -32.85
N SER A 22 2.44 13.87 -31.82
CA SER A 22 3.21 14.64 -30.84
C SER A 22 2.48 14.81 -29.51
N PHE A 23 3.24 14.80 -28.42
CA PHE A 23 2.78 15.30 -27.12
C PHE A 23 3.11 16.78 -26.98
N PHE A 24 2.50 17.44 -26.00
CA PHE A 24 2.82 18.81 -25.64
C PHE A 24 3.17 18.88 -24.17
N THR A 25 4.18 19.67 -23.82
CA THR A 25 4.45 20.07 -22.45
C THR A 25 3.82 21.43 -22.20
N VAL A 26 3.05 21.56 -21.12
CA VAL A 26 2.40 22.79 -20.67
C VAL A 26 3.01 23.19 -19.33
N ASP A 27 3.47 24.43 -19.25
CA ASP A 27 3.88 25.04 -17.99
C ASP A 27 2.64 25.57 -17.25
N HIS A 28 2.42 25.13 -16.02
CA HIS A 28 1.26 25.53 -15.21
C HIS A 28 1.28 27.00 -14.77
N LYS A 29 2.44 27.67 -14.82
CA LYS A 29 2.56 29.09 -14.42
C LYS A 29 2.27 30.03 -15.58
N SER A 30 2.75 29.69 -16.77
CA SER A 30 2.62 30.53 -17.97
C SER A 30 1.51 30.07 -18.91
N LEU A 31 1.00 28.86 -18.73
CA LEU A 31 0.03 28.18 -19.60
C LEU A 31 0.51 28.07 -21.06
N VAL A 32 1.82 28.17 -21.30
CA VAL A 32 2.43 28.02 -22.62
C VAL A 32 2.65 26.55 -22.93
N ALA A 33 2.25 26.12 -24.12
CA ALA A 33 2.43 24.77 -24.63
C ALA A 33 3.60 24.71 -25.63
N THR A 34 4.52 23.77 -25.42
CA THR A 34 5.63 23.48 -26.34
C THR A 34 5.57 22.02 -26.81
N PRO A 35 5.88 21.73 -28.10
CA PRO A 35 5.90 20.36 -28.59
C PRO A 35 6.92 19.52 -27.82
N TYR A 36 6.54 18.30 -27.44
CA TYR A 36 7.36 17.34 -26.72
C TYR A 36 7.62 16.13 -27.61
N SER A 37 8.85 16.04 -28.11
CA SER A 37 9.31 14.96 -28.98
C SER A 37 9.74 13.75 -28.16
N ILE A 38 9.18 12.59 -28.48
CA ILE A 38 9.61 11.30 -27.91
C ILE A 38 10.39 10.55 -28.98
N ALA A 39 11.53 9.98 -28.58
CA ALA A 39 12.27 9.06 -29.43
C ALA A 39 11.54 7.70 -29.48
N GLY A 40 10.63 7.52 -30.43
CA GLY A 40 9.92 6.26 -30.64
C GLY A 40 8.47 6.41 -31.09
N THR A 41 7.78 5.28 -31.26
CA THR A 41 6.38 5.27 -31.69
C THR A 41 5.44 5.58 -30.54
N ILE A 42 4.59 6.59 -30.73
CA ILE A 42 3.62 7.06 -29.75
C ILE A 42 2.44 6.08 -29.71
N TRP A 43 2.45 5.15 -28.76
CA TRP A 43 1.32 4.25 -28.50
C TRP A 43 0.91 4.34 -27.03
N GLN A 44 -0.40 4.25 -26.79
CA GLN A 44 -1.03 4.15 -25.47
C GLN A 44 -1.03 5.44 -24.62
N THR A 45 -1.79 6.45 -25.05
CA THR A 45 -2.14 7.60 -24.20
C THR A 45 -3.12 7.23 -23.07
N SER A 46 -3.78 6.07 -23.16
CA SER A 46 -4.75 5.58 -22.17
C SER A 46 -4.18 5.38 -20.77
N ASP A 47 -2.87 5.19 -20.63
CA ASP A 47 -2.20 4.93 -19.34
C ASP A 47 -1.46 6.16 -18.77
N MET A 48 -1.68 7.35 -19.35
CA MET A 48 -1.04 8.58 -18.87
C MET A 48 -1.76 9.22 -17.67
N ALA A 49 -2.80 8.59 -17.12
CA ALA A 49 -3.55 9.14 -15.99
C ALA A 49 -2.76 9.00 -14.68
N ASN A 50 -2.18 10.09 -14.18
CA ASN A 50 -1.53 10.14 -12.87
C ASN A 50 -2.40 10.93 -11.87
N SER A 51 -2.51 10.46 -10.62
CA SER A 51 -3.26 11.13 -9.55
C SER A 51 -2.67 12.48 -9.11
N ASN A 52 -1.43 12.79 -9.53
CA ASN A 52 -0.70 13.98 -9.14
C ASN A 52 -0.49 14.95 -10.32
N LEU A 53 -1.57 15.58 -10.80
CA LEU A 53 -1.53 16.54 -11.90
C LEU A 53 -1.15 17.97 -11.46
N LEU A 54 -1.66 18.41 -10.31
CA LEU A 54 -1.47 19.76 -9.76
C LEU A 54 -1.45 19.70 -8.23
N ALA A 55 -0.26 19.62 -7.62
CA ALA A 55 -0.11 19.72 -6.17
C ALA A 55 0.07 21.18 -5.75
N THR A 56 -0.98 21.81 -5.26
CA THR A 56 -0.94 23.18 -4.69
C THR A 56 -0.72 23.09 -3.18
N GLY A 57 0.51 22.82 -2.75
CA GLY A 57 0.87 22.79 -1.34
C GLY A 57 2.26 22.19 -1.14
N ALA A 58 3.00 22.68 -0.15
CA ALA A 58 4.23 22.04 0.28
C ALA A 58 3.89 20.60 0.67
N ARG A 59 4.36 19.63 -0.11
CA ARG A 59 4.18 18.21 0.18
C ARG A 59 4.84 17.97 1.55
N THR A 60 4.05 17.84 2.61
CA THR A 60 4.48 17.07 3.78
C THR A 60 4.68 15.67 3.26
N ASN A 61 5.92 15.33 2.85
CA ASN A 61 6.37 14.03 2.32
C ASN A 61 5.19 13.10 2.04
N GLY A 62 4.50 13.40 0.94
CA GLY A 62 3.20 12.81 0.65
C GLY A 62 3.34 11.31 0.78
N THR A 63 2.52 10.72 1.64
CA THR A 63 2.37 9.28 1.80
C THR A 63 2.49 8.67 0.43
N ALA A 64 3.58 7.93 0.22
CA ALA A 64 3.76 7.09 -0.94
C ALA A 64 2.40 6.45 -1.20
N ILE A 65 1.97 6.46 -2.46
CA ILE A 65 0.86 5.62 -2.91
C ILE A 65 1.09 4.29 -2.19
N ASP A 66 0.21 3.93 -1.25
CA ASP A 66 0.23 2.62 -0.60
C ASP A 66 -0.30 1.65 -1.67
N LEU A 67 0.44 1.57 -2.79
CA LEU A 67 0.77 0.29 -3.36
C LEU A 67 1.01 -0.55 -2.12
N ILE A 68 0.31 -1.66 -1.99
CA ILE A 68 0.72 -2.74 -1.09
C ILE A 68 2.05 -3.26 -1.67
N ALA A 69 3.05 -2.38 -1.75
CA ALA A 69 4.42 -2.71 -1.78
C ALA A 69 4.57 -3.54 -0.51
N ASP A 70 5.14 -4.70 -0.72
CA ASP A 70 5.54 -5.69 0.27
C ASP A 70 6.61 -5.10 1.21
N GLN A 71 6.40 -3.88 1.73
CA GLN A 71 7.22 -3.15 2.70
C GLN A 71 7.10 -3.77 4.09
N ALA A 72 6.21 -4.74 4.26
CA ALA A 72 6.17 -5.63 5.41
C ALA A 72 7.18 -6.79 5.29
N THR A 73 8.30 -6.59 4.57
CA THR A 73 9.38 -7.56 4.42
C THR A 73 10.34 -7.58 5.61
N GLU A 74 10.36 -6.54 6.47
CA GLU A 74 11.22 -6.52 7.66
C GLU A 74 10.87 -7.65 8.66
N GLY A 75 9.64 -8.17 8.61
CA GLY A 75 9.17 -9.29 9.44
C GLY A 75 9.13 -10.66 8.75
N LYS A 76 9.47 -10.81 7.46
CA LYS A 76 9.40 -12.12 6.78
C LYS A 76 10.42 -13.08 7.41
N GLY A 77 9.92 -14.17 8.00
CA GLY A 77 10.71 -15.15 8.76
C GLY A 77 10.79 -14.88 10.27
N LYS A 78 10.55 -13.63 10.69
CA LYS A 78 10.51 -13.24 12.12
C LYS A 78 9.13 -13.41 12.74
N VAL A 79 8.09 -13.42 11.91
CA VAL A 79 6.70 -13.65 12.34
C VAL A 79 6.11 -14.82 11.55
N SER A 80 5.51 -15.76 12.26
CA SER A 80 4.74 -16.87 11.69
C SER A 80 3.32 -16.86 12.23
N ILE A 81 2.36 -17.27 11.39
CA ILE A 81 0.94 -17.38 11.76
C ILE A 81 0.46 -18.79 11.50
N PHE A 82 -0.17 -19.40 12.50
CA PHE A 82 -0.69 -20.76 12.42
C PHE A 82 -1.93 -20.98 13.31
N PRO A 83 -2.84 -21.90 12.94
CA PRO A 83 -2.91 -22.56 11.64
C PRO A 83 -3.42 -21.57 10.57
N ASN A 84 -3.03 -21.82 9.31
CA ASN A 84 -3.65 -21.22 8.14
C ASN A 84 -3.91 -22.37 7.16
N PRO A 85 -5.17 -22.80 6.93
CA PRO A 85 -6.43 -22.12 7.28
C PRO A 85 -6.79 -22.12 8.79
N VAL A 86 -7.55 -21.11 9.21
CA VAL A 86 -8.07 -20.91 10.57
C VAL A 86 -9.47 -21.53 10.66
N THR A 87 -9.68 -22.49 11.57
CA THR A 87 -10.94 -23.25 11.67
C THR A 87 -11.80 -22.89 12.88
N ASN A 88 -11.21 -22.38 13.96
CA ASN A 88 -11.90 -22.12 15.23
C ASN A 88 -11.98 -20.62 15.59
N ASN A 89 -11.99 -19.74 14.58
CA ASN A 89 -11.89 -18.27 14.75
C ASN A 89 -10.71 -17.85 15.66
N GLN A 90 -9.68 -18.69 15.75
CA GLN A 90 -8.52 -18.50 16.61
C GLN A 90 -7.26 -18.94 15.88
N PHE A 91 -6.26 -18.08 15.91
CA PHE A 91 -4.93 -18.37 15.37
C PHE A 91 -3.87 -17.87 16.34
N ALA A 92 -2.66 -18.37 16.18
CA ALA A 92 -1.50 -17.92 16.91
C ALA A 92 -0.58 -17.13 16.00
N VAL A 93 -0.04 -16.04 16.54
CA VAL A 93 1.05 -15.26 15.95
C VAL A 93 2.29 -15.55 16.78
N GLN A 94 3.31 -16.11 16.17
CA GLN A 94 4.58 -16.37 16.80
C GLN A 94 5.61 -15.34 16.31
N PHE A 95 6.23 -14.69 17.28
CA PHE A 95 7.32 -13.74 17.12
C PHE A 95 8.62 -14.48 17.44
N ASN A 96 9.52 -14.62 16.48
CA ASN A 96 10.78 -15.35 16.65
C ASN A 96 11.92 -14.40 17.06
N GLU A 97 12.19 -13.40 16.23
CA GLU A 97 13.34 -12.47 16.36
C GLU A 97 12.90 -11.02 16.11
N LEU A 98 11.72 -10.65 16.61
CA LEU A 98 11.27 -9.27 16.60
C LEU A 98 11.95 -8.50 17.74
N GLU A 99 12.27 -7.23 17.52
CA GLU A 99 12.81 -6.37 18.58
C GLU A 99 11.84 -6.29 19.77
N SER A 100 12.38 -6.08 20.97
CA SER A 100 11.54 -5.91 22.14
C SER A 100 10.80 -4.57 22.04
N GLY A 101 9.48 -4.62 22.15
CA GLY A 101 8.65 -3.45 21.88
C GLY A 101 7.17 -3.76 21.96
N GLN A 102 6.37 -2.70 21.89
CA GLN A 102 4.92 -2.82 21.79
C GLN A 102 4.53 -2.91 20.31
N TYR A 103 3.72 -3.91 20.00
CA TYR A 103 3.20 -4.14 18.66
C TYR A 103 1.67 -4.20 18.72
N THR A 104 1.04 -3.67 17.69
CA THR A 104 -0.42 -3.79 17.51
C THR A 104 -0.68 -4.75 16.37
N ILE A 105 -1.40 -5.83 16.66
CA ILE A 105 -1.89 -6.80 15.68
C ILE A 105 -3.29 -6.36 15.29
N GLN A 106 -3.51 -6.15 14.00
CA GLN A 106 -4.78 -5.74 13.41
C GLN A 106 -5.23 -6.80 12.42
N VAL A 107 -6.47 -7.24 12.55
CA VAL A 107 -7.12 -8.16 11.62
C VAL A 107 -8.21 -7.40 10.89
N THR A 108 -8.13 -7.39 9.57
CA THR A 108 -9.07 -6.68 8.71
C THR A 108 -9.67 -7.62 7.67
N ASP A 109 -10.94 -7.43 7.37
CA ASP A 109 -11.64 -8.11 6.28
C ASP A 109 -11.25 -7.51 4.91
N VAL A 110 -11.61 -8.16 3.80
CA VAL A 110 -11.36 -7.69 2.43
C VAL A 110 -11.96 -6.32 2.14
N MET A 111 -12.97 -5.90 2.91
CA MET A 111 -13.57 -4.56 2.83
C MET A 111 -12.85 -3.51 3.69
N GLY A 112 -11.74 -3.86 4.36
CA GLY A 112 -10.98 -2.95 5.23
C GLY A 112 -11.58 -2.74 6.62
N ARG A 113 -12.66 -3.46 6.98
CA ARG A 113 -13.27 -3.41 8.31
C ARG A 113 -12.34 -4.07 9.33
N ASN A 114 -12.10 -3.40 10.47
CA ASN A 114 -11.33 -3.96 11.58
C ASN A 114 -12.20 -4.97 12.36
N ILE A 115 -11.74 -6.22 12.40
CA ILE A 115 -12.43 -7.36 13.02
C ILE A 115 -11.88 -7.65 14.41
N SER A 116 -10.58 -7.44 14.58
CA SER A 116 -9.91 -7.64 15.86
C SER A 116 -8.65 -6.79 15.90
N GLN A 117 -8.40 -6.19 17.06
CA GLN A 117 -7.20 -5.44 17.31
C GLN A 117 -6.69 -5.76 18.71
N GLN A 118 -5.42 -6.14 18.80
CA GLN A 118 -4.78 -6.47 20.06
C GLN A 118 -3.39 -5.84 20.16
N ILE A 119 -3.11 -5.23 21.29
CA ILE A 119 -1.79 -4.70 21.63
C ILE A 119 -1.02 -5.77 22.40
N VAL A 120 0.20 -6.05 21.99
CA VAL A 120 1.09 -7.04 22.60
C VAL A 120 2.44 -6.40 22.89
N ASN A 121 3.03 -6.74 24.03
CA ASN A 121 4.42 -6.39 24.33
C ASN A 121 5.27 -7.63 24.00
N VAL A 122 6.18 -7.49 23.05
CA VAL A 122 7.12 -8.55 22.64
C VAL A 122 8.42 -8.34 23.39
N GLY A 123 8.90 -9.38 24.07
CA GLY A 123 10.09 -9.32 24.93
C GLY A 123 11.44 -9.56 24.22
N GLY A 124 11.46 -9.70 22.89
CA GLY A 124 12.68 -9.96 22.11
C GLY A 124 13.13 -11.42 22.03
N LYS A 125 12.36 -12.36 22.60
CA LYS A 125 12.56 -13.81 22.48
C LYS A 125 11.35 -14.45 21.80
N MET A 126 11.50 -15.72 21.39
CA MET A 126 10.41 -16.50 20.81
C MET A 126 9.15 -16.44 21.70
N GLN A 127 8.13 -15.73 21.25
CA GLN A 127 6.88 -15.46 21.98
C GLN A 127 5.70 -15.78 21.07
N SER A 128 4.71 -16.49 21.59
CA SER A 128 3.48 -16.77 20.86
C SER A 128 2.31 -16.05 21.51
N GLN A 129 1.52 -15.35 20.70
CA GLN A 129 0.27 -14.74 21.12
C GLN A 129 -0.90 -15.40 20.39
N SER A 130 -1.87 -15.88 21.14
CA SER A 130 -3.14 -16.31 20.56
C SER A 130 -4.07 -15.11 20.34
N ILE A 131 -4.63 -15.04 19.14
CA ILE A 131 -5.60 -14.05 18.70
C ILE A 131 -6.93 -14.75 18.47
N ARG A 132 -7.97 -14.27 19.15
CA ARG A 132 -9.35 -14.67 18.90
C ARG A 132 -10.00 -13.61 18.02
N MET A 133 -10.60 -14.06 16.94
CA MET A 133 -11.45 -13.24 16.09
C MET A 133 -12.86 -13.17 16.69
N ASP A 134 -13.65 -12.21 16.23
CA ASP A 134 -15.07 -12.17 16.51
C ASP A 134 -15.73 -13.49 16.08
N PRO A 135 -16.55 -14.14 16.94
CA PRO A 135 -17.34 -15.31 16.56
C PRO A 135 -18.26 -15.07 15.35
N GLY A 136 -18.66 -13.82 15.11
CA GLY A 136 -19.44 -13.40 13.95
C GLY A 136 -18.62 -13.17 12.66
N ALA A 137 -17.31 -13.39 12.69
CA ALA A 137 -16.47 -13.22 11.51
C ALA A 137 -16.88 -14.20 10.40
N ALA A 138 -17.13 -13.68 9.20
CA ALA A 138 -17.51 -14.48 8.04
C ALA A 138 -16.36 -15.39 7.58
N ARG A 139 -16.69 -16.49 6.91
CA ARG A 139 -15.69 -17.33 6.26
C ARG A 139 -15.11 -16.58 5.06
N GLY A 140 -13.79 -16.61 4.91
CA GLY A 140 -13.14 -15.87 3.84
C GLY A 140 -11.72 -15.46 4.17
N PHE A 141 -11.19 -14.55 3.36
CA PHE A 141 -9.83 -14.07 3.51
C PHE A 141 -9.77 -12.85 4.42
N TYR A 142 -8.78 -12.84 5.29
CA TYR A 142 -8.49 -11.72 6.17
C TYR A 142 -7.04 -11.29 6.01
N LEU A 143 -6.78 -10.01 6.24
CA LEU A 143 -5.46 -9.44 6.28
C LEU A 143 -5.07 -9.21 7.74
N VAL A 144 -3.98 -9.85 8.16
CA VAL A 144 -3.35 -9.62 9.46
C VAL A 144 -2.17 -8.68 9.26
N LYS A 145 -2.21 -7.52 9.89
CA LYS A 145 -1.17 -6.49 9.87
C LYS A 145 -0.62 -6.31 11.27
N ILE A 146 0.71 -6.26 11.40
CA ILE A 146 1.39 -5.97 12.65
C ILE A 146 2.11 -4.64 12.48
N VAL A 147 1.80 -3.70 13.38
CA VAL A 147 2.41 -2.37 13.40
C VAL A 147 3.21 -2.17 14.67
N ASP A 148 4.30 -1.41 14.58
CA ASP A 148 5.13 -1.02 15.72
C ASP A 148 4.53 0.16 16.51
N GLN A 149 5.27 0.63 17.53
CA GLN A 149 4.93 1.83 18.33
C GLN A 149 4.79 3.11 17.49
N ASN A 150 5.51 3.20 16.37
CA ASN A 150 5.49 4.33 15.45
C ASN A 150 4.39 4.20 14.39
N LYS A 151 3.52 3.20 14.50
CA LYS A 151 2.47 2.85 13.53
C LYS A 151 3.02 2.43 12.16
N LYS A 152 4.30 2.08 12.06
CA LYS A 152 4.91 1.50 10.87
C LYS A 152 4.51 0.03 10.77
N ALA A 153 4.08 -0.41 9.59
CA ALA A 153 3.79 -1.81 9.33
C ALA A 153 5.08 -2.63 9.27
N VAL A 154 5.23 -3.60 10.16
CA VAL A 154 6.41 -4.48 10.26
C VAL A 154 6.16 -5.81 9.57
N PHE A 155 4.93 -6.31 9.65
CA PHE A 155 4.53 -7.57 9.03
C PHE A 155 3.09 -7.50 8.53
N SER A 156 2.80 -8.16 7.42
CA SER A 156 1.46 -8.23 6.85
C SER A 156 1.32 -9.55 6.12
N THR A 157 0.24 -10.28 6.39
CA THR A 157 -0.03 -11.54 5.69
C THR A 157 -1.52 -11.80 5.57
N LYS A 158 -1.87 -12.57 4.55
CA LYS A 158 -3.23 -12.99 4.26
C LYS A 158 -3.48 -14.37 4.87
N ILE A 159 -4.58 -14.51 5.60
CA ILE A 159 -5.02 -15.78 6.17
C ILE A 159 -6.41 -16.16 5.66
N LEU A 160 -6.69 -17.45 5.59
CA LEU A 160 -8.01 -17.98 5.24
C LEU A 160 -8.72 -18.44 6.50
N VAL A 161 -9.96 -17.99 6.71
CA VAL A 161 -10.86 -18.47 7.77
C VAL A 161 -11.93 -19.36 7.15
N GLN A 162 -12.15 -20.54 7.74
CA GLN A 162 -13.06 -21.59 7.27
C GLN A 162 -14.23 -21.84 8.22
#